data_AF-A0A381T8U4-F1
#
_entry.id   AF-A0A381T8U4-F1
#
_cell.length_a   1.000
_cell.length_b   1.000
_cell.length_c   1.000
_cell.angle_alpha   90.00
_cell.angle_beta   90.00
_cell.angle_gamma   90.00
#
_symmetry.space_group_name_H-M   'P 1'
#
loop_
_entity.id
_entity.type
_entity.pdbx_description
1 polymer ?
#
loop_
_entity_poly.entity_id
_entity_poly.type
_entity_poly.pdbx_seq_one_letter_code
_entity_poly.pdbx_strand_id
1 'polypeptide(L)'
;MCGIAGIIRRGNPGNIGEEMTSMLRSLKHRGPDSTGFAVYGVPGKDQYVMRFKVAEQEDISKGFDIHQQIKDRRAIVNSRLKELGVEILTEEEATEYAFRYTLRYHGDMHRMADYIEDIEGAEIMSLGQGLELIKDLGDADVVSNQYNLGNFNGSHAIGHTRMATESDVDIRSAHPYWAYPFNDVSVVHNGQLTNYWKWRRKMEHRGHRFMSHCDSELIAVYLADKMENDIELEEAMHDSLDELDGVFTYVVATSDRLGMAKDLMAAKPMVLYESDDFVALASEEVAIRSIFPHEIDTFDPYEGEVRVWEL
;
A
#
# COMPACT_ATOMS: atom_id res chain seq x y z
N MET A 1 18.84 3.67 2.56
CA MET A 1 17.76 4.47 3.20
C MET A 1 16.58 4.36 2.27
N CYS A 2 15.40 3.94 2.73
CA CYS A 2 14.23 3.75 1.88
C CYS A 2 13.84 4.99 1.06
N GLY A 3 13.20 4.74 -0.08
CA GLY A 3 12.58 5.76 -0.92
C GLY A 3 11.05 5.61 -0.87
N ILE A 4 10.34 6.73 -0.78
CA ILE A 4 8.89 6.79 -0.94
C ILE A 4 8.52 7.72 -2.08
N ALA A 5 7.41 7.42 -2.74
CA ALA A 5 6.83 8.24 -3.80
C ALA A 5 5.30 8.20 -3.72
N GLY A 6 4.65 9.28 -4.15
CA GLY A 6 3.21 9.41 -4.28
C GLY A 6 2.86 10.29 -5.47
N ILE A 7 1.79 9.95 -6.16
CA ILE A 7 1.25 10.75 -7.27
C ILE A 7 -0.28 10.66 -7.25
N ILE A 8 -0.94 11.79 -7.46
CA ILE A 8 -2.38 11.90 -7.66
C ILE A 8 -2.66 12.78 -8.88
N ARG A 9 -3.57 12.32 -9.73
CA ARG A 9 -4.08 13.05 -10.89
C ARG A 9 -5.37 13.76 -10.50
N ARG A 10 -5.45 15.06 -10.77
CA ARG A 10 -6.69 15.83 -10.64
C ARG A 10 -7.49 15.62 -11.92
N GLY A 11 -8.68 15.04 -11.81
CA GLY A 11 -9.54 14.74 -12.96
C GLY A 11 -9.38 13.32 -13.53
N ASN A 12 -8.93 13.20 -14.79
CA ASN A 12 -9.05 11.92 -15.51
C ASN A 12 -7.98 10.89 -15.08
N PRO A 13 -8.37 9.62 -14.83
CA PRO A 13 -7.43 8.52 -14.63
C PRO A 13 -6.44 8.39 -15.79
N GLY A 14 -5.20 8.01 -15.46
CA GLY A 14 -4.14 7.77 -16.42
C GLY A 14 -3.31 6.53 -16.06
N ASN A 15 -2.23 6.28 -16.81
CA ASN A 15 -1.37 5.11 -16.60
C ASN A 15 -0.48 5.27 -15.35
N ILE A 16 -1.12 5.25 -14.19
CA ILE A 16 -0.51 5.51 -12.90
C ILE A 16 0.51 4.41 -12.52
N GLY A 17 0.33 3.21 -13.05
CA GLY A 17 1.26 2.11 -12.84
C GLY A 17 2.62 2.36 -13.51
N GLU A 18 2.65 2.81 -14.77
CA GLU A 18 3.91 3.18 -15.45
C GLU A 18 4.56 4.41 -14.80
N GLU A 19 3.76 5.42 -14.43
CA GLU A 19 4.27 6.62 -13.75
C GLU A 19 4.92 6.28 -12.42
N MET A 20 4.24 5.52 -11.57
CA MET A 20 4.82 5.07 -10.29
C MET A 20 6.05 4.17 -10.52
N THR A 21 6.02 3.30 -11.54
CA THR A 21 7.19 2.48 -11.89
C THR A 21 8.40 3.36 -12.24
N SER A 22 8.20 4.39 -13.06
CA SER A 22 9.24 5.35 -13.42
C SER A 22 9.77 6.12 -12.21
N MET A 23 8.89 6.54 -11.29
CA MET A 23 9.29 7.23 -10.05
C MET A 23 10.14 6.31 -9.16
N LEU A 24 9.70 5.07 -8.91
CA LEU A 24 10.42 4.12 -8.04
C LEU A 24 11.71 3.61 -8.67
N ARG A 25 11.76 3.44 -10.00
CA ARG A 25 13.00 3.12 -10.74
C ARG A 25 14.08 4.17 -10.47
N SER A 26 13.71 5.46 -10.50
CA SER A 26 14.61 6.57 -10.16
C SER A 26 15.06 6.58 -8.69
N LEU A 27 14.35 5.86 -7.80
CA LEU A 27 14.71 5.69 -6.39
C LEU A 27 15.37 4.33 -6.09
N LYS A 28 15.79 3.57 -7.11
CA LYS A 28 16.40 2.24 -6.90
C LYS A 28 17.65 2.28 -6.02
N HIS A 29 18.44 3.35 -6.10
CA HIS A 29 19.65 3.53 -5.25
C HIS A 29 19.32 3.65 -3.76
N ARG A 30 18.08 3.97 -3.40
CA ARG A 30 17.61 4.01 -2.03
C ARG A 30 17.26 2.64 -1.45
N GLY A 31 16.89 1.69 -2.31
CA GLY A 31 16.46 0.37 -1.90
C GLY A 31 16.26 -0.59 -3.08
N PRO A 32 17.23 -1.45 -3.40
CA PRO A 32 17.12 -2.36 -4.54
C PRO A 32 16.47 -3.71 -4.20
N ASP A 33 16.19 -3.99 -2.92
CA ASP A 33 15.89 -5.36 -2.46
C ASP A 33 14.42 -5.74 -2.66
N SER A 34 13.52 -4.79 -2.44
CA SER A 34 12.08 -4.97 -2.67
C SER A 34 11.42 -3.67 -3.03
N THR A 35 10.38 -3.79 -3.84
CA THR A 35 9.56 -2.67 -4.30
C THR A 35 8.09 -3.00 -4.08
N GLY A 36 7.33 -2.00 -3.64
CA GLY A 36 5.90 -2.13 -3.56
C GLY A 36 5.16 -0.90 -4.06
N PHE A 37 3.91 -1.16 -4.44
CA PHE A 37 2.97 -0.26 -5.06
C PHE A 37 1.63 -0.44 -4.36
N ALA A 38 0.96 0.67 -4.09
CA ALA A 38 -0.48 0.70 -3.84
C ALA A 38 -1.05 1.60 -4.92
N VAL A 39 -1.75 0.99 -5.86
CA VAL A 39 -2.34 1.65 -7.02
C VAL A 39 -3.85 1.66 -6.86
N TYR A 40 -4.47 2.78 -7.23
CA TYR A 40 -5.91 2.96 -7.09
C TYR A 40 -6.56 3.02 -8.46
N GLY A 41 -7.21 1.91 -8.82
CA GLY A 41 -7.98 1.78 -10.05
C GLY A 41 -9.30 2.56 -9.99
N VAL A 42 -10.00 2.60 -11.12
CA VAL A 42 -11.37 3.14 -11.16
C VAL A 42 -12.32 2.07 -10.62
N PRO A 43 -12.98 2.29 -9.46
CA PRO A 43 -13.81 1.27 -8.84
C PRO A 43 -15.02 0.93 -9.72
N GLY A 44 -15.27 -0.36 -9.89
CA GLY A 44 -16.52 -0.84 -10.48
C GLY A 44 -17.69 -0.60 -9.52
N LYS A 45 -18.87 -0.27 -10.04
CA LYS A 45 -20.05 -0.04 -9.20
C LYS A 45 -20.38 -1.31 -8.40
N ASP A 46 -20.41 -1.20 -7.07
CA ASP A 46 -20.65 -2.29 -6.13
C ASP A 46 -19.67 -3.46 -6.32
N GLN A 47 -18.42 -3.16 -6.68
CA GLN A 47 -17.36 -4.14 -6.85
C GLN A 47 -16.21 -3.87 -5.89
N TYR A 48 -15.58 -4.96 -5.45
CA TYR A 48 -14.36 -4.93 -4.66
C TYR A 48 -13.27 -5.70 -5.40
N VAL A 49 -12.04 -5.23 -5.28
CA VAL A 49 -10.85 -5.95 -5.70
C VAL A 49 -10.20 -6.56 -4.47
N MET A 50 -9.99 -7.86 -4.51
CA MET A 50 -9.27 -8.61 -3.48
C MET A 50 -7.99 -9.15 -4.09
N ARG A 51 -6.85 -8.77 -3.50
CA ARG A 51 -5.56 -9.43 -3.76
C ARG A 51 -5.20 -10.29 -2.57
N PHE A 52 -4.84 -11.54 -2.84
CA PHE A 52 -4.43 -12.48 -1.80
C PHE A 52 -3.37 -13.43 -2.34
N LYS A 53 -2.56 -13.98 -1.43
CA LYS A 53 -1.63 -15.06 -1.73
C LYS A 53 -1.97 -16.29 -0.91
N VAL A 54 -1.55 -17.46 -1.38
CA VAL A 54 -1.77 -18.75 -0.70
C VAL A 54 -0.47 -19.53 -0.42
N ALA A 55 0.67 -18.91 -0.71
CA ALA A 55 2.01 -19.37 -0.39
C ALA A 55 2.98 -18.18 -0.46
N GLU A 56 4.19 -18.35 0.06
CA GLU A 56 5.27 -17.37 -0.12
C GLU A 56 6.14 -17.75 -1.33
N GLN A 57 6.84 -16.76 -1.90
CA GLN A 57 7.78 -16.99 -3.00
C GLN A 57 8.87 -18.01 -2.63
N GLU A 58 9.33 -17.99 -1.38
CA GLU A 58 10.34 -18.94 -0.89
C GLU A 58 9.84 -20.39 -0.86
N ASP A 59 8.55 -20.60 -0.59
CA ASP A 59 7.96 -21.94 -0.49
C ASP A 59 8.00 -22.67 -1.85
N ILE A 60 7.85 -21.92 -2.94
CA ILE A 60 7.92 -22.44 -4.32
C ILE A 60 9.28 -23.06 -4.59
N SER A 61 10.36 -22.44 -4.09
CA SER A 61 11.72 -22.92 -4.34
C SER A 61 12.10 -24.17 -3.55
N LYS A 62 11.38 -24.50 -2.46
CA LYS A 62 11.78 -25.51 -1.47
C LYS A 62 10.86 -26.73 -1.44
N GLY A 63 9.58 -26.59 -1.81
CA GLY A 63 8.57 -27.64 -1.64
C GLY A 63 8.33 -28.51 -2.87
N PHE A 64 8.39 -29.84 -2.73
CA PHE A 64 7.98 -30.76 -3.80
C PHE A 64 6.45 -30.80 -4.01
N ASP A 65 5.67 -30.54 -2.96
CA ASP A 65 4.19 -30.57 -2.97
C ASP A 65 3.54 -29.17 -3.01
N ILE A 66 4.33 -28.10 -3.04
CA ILE A 66 3.83 -26.73 -2.88
C ILE A 66 2.82 -26.34 -3.97
N HIS A 67 3.04 -26.79 -5.20
CA HIS A 67 2.12 -26.54 -6.31
C HIS A 67 0.74 -27.15 -6.09
N GLN A 68 0.65 -28.32 -5.43
CA GLN A 68 -0.63 -28.93 -5.09
C GLN A 68 -1.27 -28.20 -3.90
N GLN A 69 -0.49 -27.84 -2.88
CA GLN A 69 -0.99 -27.06 -1.74
C GLN A 69 -1.57 -25.71 -2.17
N ILE A 70 -0.95 -25.01 -3.12
CA ILE A 70 -1.45 -23.76 -3.69
C ILE A 70 -2.84 -23.96 -4.30
N LYS A 71 -3.01 -25.01 -5.11
CA LYS A 71 -4.31 -25.35 -5.74
C LYS A 71 -5.36 -25.67 -4.68
N ASP A 72 -5.00 -26.47 -3.69
CA ASP A 72 -5.92 -26.87 -2.62
C ASP A 72 -6.34 -25.67 -1.77
N ARG A 73 -5.39 -24.83 -1.36
CA ARG A 73 -5.67 -23.59 -0.60
C ARG A 73 -6.55 -22.63 -1.38
N ARG A 74 -6.26 -22.40 -2.67
CA ARG A 74 -7.12 -21.57 -3.53
C ARG A 74 -8.53 -22.15 -3.64
N ALA A 75 -8.68 -23.47 -3.78
CA ALA A 75 -9.99 -24.10 -3.80
C ALA A 75 -10.76 -23.90 -2.49
N ILE A 76 -10.08 -23.91 -1.34
CA ILE A 76 -10.67 -23.60 -0.04
C ILE A 76 -11.12 -22.14 0.02
N VAL A 77 -10.30 -21.18 -0.44
CA VAL A 77 -10.69 -19.75 -0.54
C VAL A 77 -11.97 -19.61 -1.36
N ASN A 78 -12.03 -20.22 -2.55
CA ASN A 78 -13.21 -20.17 -3.42
C ASN A 78 -14.45 -20.77 -2.74
N SER A 79 -14.28 -21.86 -2.00
CA SER A 79 -15.37 -22.47 -1.24
C SER A 79 -15.89 -21.55 -0.13
N ARG A 80 -14.98 -20.93 0.64
CA ARG A 80 -15.32 -20.02 1.74
C ARG A 80 -16.04 -18.76 1.22
N LEU A 81 -15.55 -18.17 0.13
CA LEU A 81 -16.22 -17.05 -0.56
C LEU A 81 -17.64 -17.41 -0.97
N LYS A 82 -17.83 -18.58 -1.59
CA LYS A 82 -19.15 -19.05 -2.02
C LYS A 82 -20.10 -19.31 -0.85
N GLU A 83 -19.61 -19.87 0.26
CA GLU A 83 -20.38 -20.10 1.48
C GLU A 83 -20.90 -18.78 2.08
N LEU A 84 -20.08 -17.74 2.05
CA LEU A 84 -20.48 -16.39 2.48
C LEU A 84 -21.44 -15.69 1.50
N GLY A 85 -21.70 -16.27 0.32
CA GLY A 85 -22.54 -15.68 -0.71
C GLY A 85 -21.84 -14.59 -1.52
N VAL A 86 -20.51 -14.59 -1.58
CA VAL A 86 -19.74 -13.69 -2.43
C VAL A 86 -19.89 -14.10 -3.89
N GLU A 87 -20.22 -13.14 -4.75
CA GLU A 87 -20.22 -13.33 -6.20
C GLU A 87 -18.83 -12.99 -6.75
N ILE A 88 -18.11 -14.00 -7.24
CA ILE A 88 -16.82 -13.79 -7.92
C ILE A 88 -17.09 -13.40 -9.37
N LEU A 89 -16.69 -12.19 -9.75
CA LEU A 89 -16.89 -11.62 -11.09
C LEU A 89 -15.74 -12.00 -12.04
N THR A 90 -14.50 -11.85 -11.56
CA THR A 90 -13.30 -12.27 -12.30
C THR A 90 -12.29 -12.93 -11.37
N GLU A 91 -11.54 -13.90 -11.91
CA GLU A 91 -10.40 -14.55 -11.26
C GLU A 91 -9.17 -14.40 -12.15
N GLU A 92 -8.12 -13.79 -11.62
CA GLU A 92 -6.85 -13.59 -12.33
C GLU A 92 -5.70 -14.17 -11.51
N GLU A 93 -4.82 -14.90 -12.18
CA GLU A 93 -3.56 -15.40 -11.61
C GLU A 93 -2.50 -14.31 -11.83
N ALA A 94 -2.20 -13.55 -10.79
CA ALA A 94 -1.17 -12.51 -10.87
C ALA A 94 0.23 -13.13 -10.89
N THR A 95 0.42 -14.18 -10.08
CA THR A 95 1.59 -15.05 -10.09
C THR A 95 1.13 -16.49 -9.85
N GLU A 96 2.07 -17.43 -9.73
CA GLU A 96 1.76 -18.81 -9.36
C GLU A 96 1.08 -18.95 -7.98
N TYR A 97 1.32 -18.00 -7.07
CA TYR A 97 0.89 -18.07 -5.67
C TYR A 97 0.02 -16.88 -5.23
N ALA A 98 -0.09 -15.84 -6.04
CA ALA A 98 -0.87 -14.64 -5.79
C ALA A 98 -1.99 -14.47 -6.83
N PHE A 99 -3.16 -14.10 -6.35
CA PHE A 99 -4.40 -14.01 -7.13
C PHE A 99 -5.04 -12.64 -6.97
N ARG A 100 -5.75 -12.21 -8.01
CA ARG A 100 -6.54 -10.97 -8.05
C ARG A 100 -7.97 -11.31 -8.42
N TYR A 101 -8.89 -11.11 -7.49
CA TYR A 101 -10.31 -11.37 -7.70
C TYR A 101 -11.09 -10.05 -7.71
N THR A 102 -12.03 -9.95 -8.65
CA THR A 102 -13.08 -8.92 -8.58
C THR A 102 -14.34 -9.57 -8.02
N LEU A 103 -14.93 -8.96 -6.99
CA LEU A 103 -15.99 -9.55 -6.19
C LEU A 103 -17.18 -8.58 -6.08
N ARG A 104 -18.38 -9.13 -5.89
CA ARG A 104 -19.53 -8.40 -5.37
C ARG A 104 -19.98 -9.07 -4.06
N TYR A 105 -20.08 -8.26 -3.01
CA TYR A 105 -20.49 -8.72 -1.69
C TYR A 105 -21.23 -7.62 -0.94
N HIS A 106 -22.29 -7.99 -0.23
CA HIS A 106 -23.14 -7.09 0.56
C HIS A 106 -23.14 -7.42 2.06
N GLY A 107 -22.28 -8.35 2.49
CA GLY A 107 -22.14 -8.71 3.89
C GLY A 107 -20.98 -7.99 4.57
N ASP A 108 -20.52 -8.56 5.67
CA ASP A 108 -19.45 -8.01 6.50
C ASP A 108 -18.07 -8.35 5.90
N MET A 109 -17.41 -7.34 5.31
CA MET A 109 -16.10 -7.47 4.68
C MET A 109 -15.02 -7.91 5.67
N HIS A 110 -15.08 -7.45 6.92
CA HIS A 110 -14.12 -7.82 7.94
C HIS A 110 -14.24 -9.31 8.29
N ARG A 111 -15.48 -9.79 8.49
CA ARG A 111 -15.74 -11.21 8.73
C ARG A 111 -15.33 -12.09 7.54
N MET A 112 -15.52 -11.62 6.31
CA MET A 112 -15.05 -12.32 5.12
C MET A 112 -13.53 -12.44 5.12
N ALA A 113 -12.83 -11.34 5.40
CA ALA A 113 -11.37 -11.30 5.41
C ALA A 113 -10.80 -12.25 6.48
N ASP A 114 -11.32 -12.19 7.72
CA ASP A 114 -10.90 -13.08 8.80
C ASP A 114 -11.16 -14.55 8.47
N TYR A 115 -12.30 -14.84 7.84
CA TYR A 115 -12.63 -16.20 7.43
C TYR A 115 -11.75 -16.70 6.28
N ILE A 116 -11.15 -15.84 5.46
CA ILE A 116 -10.19 -16.28 4.44
C ILE A 116 -8.81 -16.48 5.05
N GLU A 117 -8.36 -15.57 5.91
CA GLU A 117 -7.02 -15.65 6.53
C GLU A 117 -6.87 -16.77 7.57
N ASP A 118 -7.97 -17.31 8.08
CA ASP A 118 -7.94 -18.53 8.91
C ASP A 118 -7.46 -19.77 8.13
N ILE A 119 -7.37 -19.70 6.79
CA ILE A 119 -6.72 -20.74 5.98
C ILE A 119 -5.21 -20.62 6.15
N GLU A 120 -4.56 -21.66 6.67
CA GLU A 120 -3.11 -21.70 6.82
C GLU A 120 -2.37 -21.45 5.48
N GLY A 121 -1.56 -20.40 5.45
CA GLY A 121 -0.80 -19.95 4.27
C GLY A 121 -1.55 -18.98 3.36
N ALA A 122 -2.82 -18.67 3.61
CA ALA A 122 -3.54 -17.62 2.92
C ALA A 122 -3.36 -16.26 3.63
N GLU A 123 -3.12 -15.21 2.86
CA GLU A 123 -2.97 -13.85 3.37
C GLU A 123 -3.63 -12.87 2.38
N ILE A 124 -4.48 -11.97 2.87
CA ILE A 124 -5.07 -10.92 2.05
C ILE A 124 -4.10 -9.73 2.02
N MET A 125 -3.66 -9.36 0.82
CA MET A 125 -2.75 -8.24 0.59
C MET A 125 -3.48 -6.90 0.55
N SER A 126 -4.64 -6.88 -0.11
CA SER A 126 -5.54 -5.74 -0.10
C SER A 126 -6.97 -6.17 -0.40
N LEU A 127 -7.90 -5.44 0.17
CA LEU A 127 -9.33 -5.54 -0.10
C LEU A 127 -9.91 -4.14 -0.10
N GLY A 128 -10.55 -3.74 -1.20
CA GLY A 128 -11.07 -2.38 -1.35
C GLY A 128 -11.80 -2.21 -2.67
N GLN A 129 -12.32 -1.01 -2.92
CA GLN A 129 -13.02 -0.71 -4.18
C GLN A 129 -12.03 -0.35 -5.29
N GLY A 130 -10.92 0.30 -4.95
CA GLY A 130 -9.91 0.77 -5.90
C GLY A 130 -8.49 0.31 -5.58
N LEU A 131 -8.17 0.10 -4.30
CA LEU A 131 -6.84 -0.24 -3.83
C LEU A 131 -6.41 -1.64 -4.28
N GLU A 132 -5.29 -1.67 -4.98
CA GLU A 132 -4.55 -2.88 -5.25
C GLU A 132 -3.12 -2.76 -4.73
N LEU A 133 -2.80 -3.57 -3.71
CA LEU A 133 -1.47 -3.61 -3.12
C LEU A 133 -0.64 -4.70 -3.79
N ILE A 134 0.52 -4.31 -4.31
CA ILE A 134 1.48 -5.18 -5.00
C ILE A 134 2.84 -4.95 -4.37
N LYS A 135 3.44 -6.00 -3.82
CA LYS A 135 4.80 -5.93 -3.29
C LYS A 135 5.49 -7.26 -3.47
N ASP A 136 6.73 -7.22 -3.91
CA ASP A 136 7.51 -8.41 -4.18
C ASP A 136 9.01 -8.08 -4.10
N LEU A 137 9.84 -9.12 -4.19
CA LEU A 137 11.30 -8.97 -4.24
C LEU A 137 11.75 -8.40 -5.59
N GLY A 138 12.78 -7.57 -5.55
CA GLY A 138 13.37 -6.93 -6.73
C GLY A 138 13.06 -5.44 -6.88
N ASP A 139 13.63 -4.86 -7.93
CA ASP A 139 13.45 -3.46 -8.26
C ASP A 139 12.09 -3.17 -8.91
N ALA A 140 11.79 -1.89 -9.11
CA ALA A 140 10.53 -1.43 -9.66
C ALA A 140 10.19 -2.05 -11.02
N ASP A 141 11.19 -2.30 -11.88
CA ASP A 141 10.97 -2.88 -13.20
C ASP A 141 10.60 -4.37 -13.10
N VAL A 142 11.28 -5.11 -12.22
CA VAL A 142 10.97 -6.52 -11.99
C VAL A 142 9.52 -6.68 -11.52
N VAL A 143 9.15 -5.95 -10.45
CA VAL A 143 7.81 -6.05 -9.86
C VAL A 143 6.74 -5.51 -10.84
N SER A 144 6.99 -4.38 -11.50
CA SER A 144 6.04 -3.81 -12.47
C SER A 144 5.76 -4.75 -13.64
N ASN A 145 6.79 -5.39 -14.21
CA ASN A 145 6.61 -6.34 -15.31
C ASN A 145 5.88 -7.61 -14.86
N GLN A 146 6.22 -8.12 -13.67
CA GLN A 146 5.60 -9.34 -13.13
C GLN A 146 4.09 -9.18 -12.93
N TYR A 147 3.65 -7.99 -12.51
CA TYR A 147 2.23 -7.70 -12.26
C TYR A 147 1.57 -6.85 -13.38
N ASN A 148 2.25 -6.67 -14.52
CA ASN A 148 1.79 -5.90 -15.69
C ASN A 148 1.29 -4.48 -15.35
N LEU A 149 2.00 -3.77 -14.46
CA LEU A 149 1.64 -2.43 -14.01
C LEU A 149 1.77 -1.36 -15.10
N GLY A 150 2.58 -1.60 -16.13
CA GLY A 150 2.77 -0.66 -17.24
C GLY A 150 1.50 -0.37 -18.07
N ASN A 151 0.37 -1.03 -17.79
CA ASN A 151 -0.93 -0.77 -18.39
C ASN A 151 -2.02 -0.42 -17.35
N PHE A 152 -1.64 -0.20 -16.09
CA PHE A 152 -2.60 0.01 -15.01
C PHE A 152 -3.14 1.46 -15.05
N ASN A 153 -4.43 1.58 -15.39
CA ASN A 153 -5.12 2.86 -15.43
C ASN A 153 -5.77 3.16 -14.08
N GLY A 154 -5.39 4.29 -13.47
CA GLY A 154 -5.81 4.66 -12.13
C GLY A 154 -5.70 6.15 -11.87
N SER A 155 -6.16 6.57 -10.70
CA SER A 155 -6.24 7.98 -10.33
C SER A 155 -5.02 8.45 -9.53
N HIS A 156 -4.54 7.59 -8.63
CA HIS A 156 -3.39 7.88 -7.79
C HIS A 156 -2.69 6.59 -7.35
N ALA A 157 -1.46 6.75 -6.85
CA ALA A 157 -0.66 5.66 -6.33
C ALA A 157 0.35 6.15 -5.30
N ILE A 158 0.75 5.24 -4.42
CA ILE A 158 1.94 5.40 -3.57
C ILE A 158 2.86 4.20 -3.74
N GLY A 159 4.15 4.42 -3.55
CA GLY A 159 5.17 3.42 -3.78
C GLY A 159 6.35 3.54 -2.84
N HIS A 160 7.07 2.44 -2.67
CA HIS A 160 8.19 2.36 -1.75
C HIS A 160 9.30 1.46 -2.30
N THR A 161 10.55 1.91 -2.15
CA THR A 161 11.77 1.10 -2.38
C THR A 161 12.48 0.85 -1.05
N ARG A 162 12.72 -0.41 -0.71
CA ARG A 162 13.30 -0.80 0.60
C ARG A 162 14.75 -1.27 0.44
N MET A 163 15.59 -0.86 1.39
CA MET A 163 16.93 -1.42 1.59
C MET A 163 16.91 -2.23 2.89
N ALA A 164 17.14 -3.53 2.81
CA ALA A 164 17.35 -4.38 3.96
C ALA A 164 18.73 -4.05 4.56
N THR A 165 18.74 -3.39 5.71
CA THR A 165 20.00 -2.94 6.33
C THR A 165 20.50 -3.90 7.43
N GLU A 166 19.63 -4.74 8.02
CA GLU A 166 20.01 -5.67 9.10
C GLU A 166 19.18 -6.97 9.17
N SER A 167 18.10 -7.13 8.38
CA SER A 167 17.20 -8.29 8.42
C SER A 167 17.20 -9.05 7.08
N ASP A 168 16.78 -10.32 7.10
CA ASP A 168 16.40 -11.03 5.87
C ASP A 168 15.37 -10.21 5.08
N VAL A 169 15.38 -10.37 3.76
CA VAL A 169 14.47 -9.66 2.86
C VAL A 169 13.09 -10.32 2.91
N ASP A 170 12.33 -10.01 3.96
CA ASP A 170 10.95 -10.46 4.12
C ASP A 170 9.96 -9.47 3.47
N ILE A 171 9.14 -9.98 2.55
CA ILE A 171 8.07 -9.25 1.85
C ILE A 171 7.01 -8.74 2.83
N ARG A 172 6.77 -9.42 3.96
CA ARG A 172 5.82 -8.94 4.99
C ARG A 172 6.27 -7.63 5.62
N SER A 173 7.59 -7.44 5.67
CA SER A 173 8.23 -6.21 6.12
C SER A 173 8.41 -5.18 4.98
N ALA A 174 7.91 -5.47 3.77
CA ALA A 174 7.89 -4.53 2.66
C ALA A 174 6.60 -3.71 2.66
N HIS A 175 6.77 -2.45 2.30
CA HIS A 175 5.71 -1.48 2.05
C HIS A 175 5.09 -1.67 0.66
N PRO A 176 3.92 -1.06 0.38
CA PRO A 176 3.04 -0.31 1.30
C PRO A 176 2.37 -1.17 2.38
N TYR A 177 1.82 -0.51 3.40
CA TYR A 177 0.98 -1.14 4.42
C TYR A 177 -0.46 -0.71 4.26
N TRP A 178 -1.34 -1.71 4.13
CA TRP A 178 -2.77 -1.54 4.13
C TRP A 178 -3.30 -1.64 5.57
N ALA A 179 -4.21 -0.74 5.95
CA ALA A 179 -4.85 -0.78 7.26
C ALA A 179 -5.88 -1.93 7.29
N TYR A 180 -5.47 -3.16 7.55
CA TYR A 180 -6.41 -4.28 7.64
C TYR A 180 -7.48 -4.02 8.72
N PRO A 181 -8.78 -4.25 8.45
CA PRO A 181 -9.45 -4.63 7.20
C PRO A 181 -10.07 -3.41 6.46
N PHE A 182 -9.66 -2.19 6.80
CA PHE A 182 -10.24 -0.95 6.29
C PHE A 182 -10.03 -0.80 4.80
N ASN A 183 -11.12 -0.66 4.05
CA ASN A 183 -11.05 -0.51 2.61
C ASN A 183 -10.19 0.70 2.21
N ASP A 184 -9.34 0.49 1.22
CA ASP A 184 -8.66 1.54 0.46
C ASP A 184 -7.67 2.43 1.23
N VAL A 185 -7.32 2.17 2.50
CA VAL A 185 -6.32 2.99 3.24
C VAL A 185 -4.92 2.34 3.20
N SER A 186 -3.97 2.98 2.54
CA SER A 186 -2.59 2.48 2.40
C SER A 186 -1.54 3.55 2.74
N VAL A 187 -0.43 3.14 3.36
CA VAL A 187 0.65 4.04 3.80
C VAL A 187 2.01 3.56 3.31
N VAL A 188 2.82 4.52 2.86
CA VAL A 188 4.28 4.39 2.73
C VAL A 188 4.96 5.35 3.69
N HIS A 189 6.03 4.90 4.33
CA HIS A 189 6.69 5.65 5.40
C HIS A 189 8.20 5.48 5.30
N ASN A 190 8.93 6.58 5.51
CA ASN A 190 10.37 6.62 5.64
C ASN A 190 10.71 7.23 6.99
N GLY A 191 11.24 6.41 7.89
CA GLY A 191 11.38 6.84 9.28
C GLY A 191 11.43 5.69 10.26
N GLN A 192 11.29 6.05 11.53
CA GLN A 192 11.07 5.11 12.62
C GLN A 192 10.24 5.76 13.72
N LEU A 193 9.23 5.04 14.22
CA LEU A 193 8.44 5.44 15.38
C LEU A 193 9.04 4.87 16.68
N THR A 194 9.42 5.74 17.61
CA THR A 194 10.00 5.38 18.92
C THR A 194 8.95 4.85 19.89
N ASN A 195 7.70 5.29 19.76
CA ASN A 195 6.59 4.89 20.64
C ASN A 195 5.66 3.80 20.04
N TYR A 196 6.13 3.08 19.00
CA TYR A 196 5.39 2.03 18.29
C TYR A 196 4.66 1.05 19.23
N TRP A 197 5.38 0.40 20.15
CA TRP A 197 4.80 -0.65 21.01
C TRP A 197 3.73 -0.13 21.99
N LYS A 198 3.75 1.17 22.30
CA LYS A 198 2.70 1.79 23.13
C LYS A 198 1.41 1.91 22.33
N TRP A 199 1.51 2.44 21.11
CA TRP A 199 0.38 2.66 20.24
C TRP A 199 -0.20 1.38 19.66
N ARG A 200 0.65 0.42 19.27
CA ARG A 200 0.21 -0.91 18.86
C ARG A 200 -0.71 -1.55 19.90
N ARG A 201 -0.29 -1.59 21.18
CA ARG A 201 -1.13 -2.14 22.27
C ARG A 201 -2.44 -1.39 22.46
N LYS A 202 -2.44 -0.06 22.26
CA LYS A 202 -3.66 0.76 22.33
C LYS A 202 -4.63 0.41 21.20
N MET A 203 -4.12 0.18 19.99
CA MET A 203 -4.92 -0.22 18.83
C MET A 203 -5.41 -1.67 18.93
N GLU A 204 -4.58 -2.59 19.41
CA GLU A 204 -4.99 -3.97 19.71
C GLU A 204 -6.11 -4.01 20.77
N HIS A 205 -6.05 -3.14 21.79
CA HIS A 205 -7.11 -3.02 22.78
C HIS A 205 -8.44 -2.47 22.21
N ARG A 206 -8.36 -1.71 21.10
CA ARG A 206 -9.53 -1.23 20.34
C ARG A 206 -10.08 -2.28 19.37
N GLY A 207 -9.41 -3.43 19.22
CA GLY A 207 -9.84 -4.52 18.34
C GLY A 207 -9.08 -4.62 17.03
N HIS A 208 -8.11 -3.73 16.78
CA HIS A 208 -7.32 -3.76 15.55
C HIS A 208 -6.30 -4.89 15.55
N ARG A 209 -6.15 -5.56 14.41
CA ARG A 209 -5.15 -6.62 14.20
C ARG A 209 -3.99 -6.08 13.37
N PHE A 210 -2.78 -6.51 13.74
CA PHE A 210 -1.55 -6.21 13.01
C PHE A 210 -0.99 -7.48 12.38
N MET A 211 -0.59 -7.37 11.11
CA MET A 211 -0.05 -8.43 10.27
C MET A 211 1.48 -8.46 10.28
N SER A 212 2.12 -7.36 10.70
CA SER A 212 3.57 -7.23 10.76
C SER A 212 4.05 -6.70 12.11
N HIS A 213 5.37 -6.62 12.30
CA HIS A 213 5.99 -5.89 13.42
C HIS A 213 6.57 -4.55 12.97
N CYS A 214 6.20 -4.08 11.78
CA CYS A 214 6.66 -2.81 11.24
C CYS A 214 5.83 -1.65 11.82
N ASP A 215 6.52 -0.56 12.11
CA ASP A 215 5.91 0.66 12.63
C ASP A 215 5.07 1.41 11.61
N SER A 216 5.39 1.27 10.33
CA SER A 216 4.61 1.81 9.23
C SER A 216 3.16 1.31 9.19
N GLU A 217 2.92 0.05 9.58
CA GLU A 217 1.56 -0.51 9.68
C GLU A 217 0.73 0.23 10.74
N LEU A 218 1.37 0.69 11.83
CA LEU A 218 0.70 1.46 12.86
C LEU A 218 0.14 2.77 12.31
N ILE A 219 0.84 3.45 11.40
CA ILE A 219 0.35 4.70 10.82
C ILE A 219 -0.94 4.43 10.03
N ALA A 220 -0.97 3.36 9.23
CA ALA A 220 -2.16 2.99 8.47
C ALA A 220 -3.35 2.68 9.39
N VAL A 221 -3.15 1.82 10.40
CA VAL A 221 -4.19 1.45 11.37
C VAL A 221 -4.65 2.67 12.20
N TYR A 222 -3.72 3.53 12.60
CA TYR A 222 -4.01 4.74 13.38
C TYR A 222 -4.91 5.70 12.60
N LEU A 223 -4.57 5.99 11.33
CA LEU A 223 -5.37 6.88 10.49
C LEU A 223 -6.74 6.29 10.21
N ALA A 224 -6.81 5.00 9.93
CA ALA A 224 -8.08 4.32 9.68
C ALA A 224 -8.99 4.29 10.92
N ASP A 225 -8.44 4.03 12.12
CA ASP A 225 -9.17 4.12 13.39
C ASP A 225 -9.73 5.52 13.62
N LYS A 226 -8.95 6.58 13.34
CA LYS A 226 -9.43 7.97 13.45
C LYS A 226 -10.57 8.25 12.47
N MET A 227 -10.43 7.84 11.21
CA MET A 227 -11.47 8.01 10.17
C MET A 227 -12.76 7.25 10.49
N GLU A 228 -12.67 6.06 11.09
CA GLU A 228 -13.85 5.31 11.55
C GLU A 228 -14.60 6.01 12.69
N ASN A 229 -13.90 6.86 13.46
CA ASN A 229 -14.48 7.69 14.51
C ASN A 229 -14.85 9.10 14.02
N ASP A 230 -15.20 9.25 12.73
CA ASP A 230 -15.67 10.48 12.09
C ASP A 230 -14.65 11.65 12.13
N ILE A 231 -13.35 11.36 12.21
CA ILE A 231 -12.28 12.36 12.12
C ILE A 231 -11.79 12.45 10.67
N GLU A 232 -11.75 13.66 10.12
CA GLU A 232 -11.25 13.89 8.76
C GLU A 232 -9.78 13.48 8.61
N LEU A 233 -9.41 12.99 7.43
CA LEU A 233 -8.05 12.49 7.16
C LEU A 233 -6.97 13.53 7.52
N GLU A 234 -7.15 14.78 7.13
CA GLU A 234 -6.19 15.85 7.39
C GLU A 234 -6.02 16.11 8.90
N GLU A 235 -7.12 16.09 9.66
CA GLU A 235 -7.10 16.22 11.12
C GLU A 235 -6.43 15.01 11.78
N ALA A 236 -6.74 13.79 11.33
CA ALA A 236 -6.08 12.57 11.79
C ALA A 236 -4.57 12.59 11.53
N MET A 237 -4.15 13.15 10.39
CA MET A 237 -2.73 13.30 10.05
C MET A 237 -2.06 14.37 10.91
N HIS A 238 -2.73 15.47 11.23
CA HIS A 238 -2.24 16.45 12.21
C HIS A 238 -2.08 15.84 13.60
N ASP A 239 -3.09 15.12 14.10
CA ASP A 239 -3.02 14.42 15.38
C ASP A 239 -1.84 13.44 15.41
N SER A 240 -1.52 12.80 14.28
CA SER A 240 -0.40 11.87 14.18
C SER A 240 0.96 12.54 14.48
N LEU A 241 1.11 13.83 14.18
CA LEU A 241 2.34 14.58 14.47
C LEU A 241 2.54 14.85 15.97
N ASP A 242 1.45 14.97 16.72
CA ASP A 242 1.48 15.17 18.17
C ASP A 242 1.54 13.86 18.95
N GLU A 243 0.90 12.81 18.42
CA GLU A 243 0.69 11.54 19.11
C GLU A 243 1.78 10.49 18.81
N LEU A 244 2.29 10.45 17.59
CA LEU A 244 3.36 9.54 17.19
C LEU A 244 4.71 10.19 17.45
N ASP A 245 5.61 9.46 18.08
CA ASP A 245 6.96 9.94 18.42
C ASP A 245 7.97 9.21 17.56
N GLY A 246 8.98 9.94 17.08
CA GLY A 246 10.01 9.42 16.19
C GLY A 246 10.44 10.42 15.13
N VAL A 247 11.11 9.89 14.11
CA VAL A 247 11.55 10.64 12.93
C VAL A 247 10.91 9.96 11.74
N PHE A 248 9.94 10.62 11.13
CA PHE A 248 9.10 10.02 10.11
C PHE A 248 8.59 11.02 9.08
N THR A 249 8.58 10.56 7.84
CA THR A 249 7.78 11.17 6.77
C THR A 249 6.96 10.07 6.13
N TYR A 250 5.67 10.29 5.95
CA TYR A 250 4.80 9.29 5.33
C TYR A 250 3.87 9.90 4.29
N VAL A 251 3.38 9.03 3.41
CA VAL A 251 2.36 9.31 2.42
C VAL A 251 1.24 8.30 2.64
N VAL A 252 0.01 8.79 2.69
CA VAL A 252 -1.20 7.97 2.80
C VAL A 252 -2.03 8.15 1.54
N ALA A 253 -2.63 7.06 1.10
CA ALA A 253 -3.63 7.05 0.04
C ALA A 253 -4.92 6.42 0.56
N THR A 254 -6.06 6.98 0.14
CA THR A 254 -7.41 6.51 0.46
C THR A 254 -8.17 6.27 -0.84
N SER A 255 -9.47 6.00 -0.83
CA SER A 255 -10.24 5.80 -2.06
C SER A 255 -10.14 6.95 -3.07
N ASP A 256 -9.98 8.17 -2.58
CA ASP A 256 -10.16 9.42 -3.33
C ASP A 256 -9.22 10.55 -2.89
N ARG A 257 -8.30 10.29 -1.95
CA ARG A 257 -7.35 11.28 -1.44
C ARG A 257 -5.93 10.75 -1.35
N LEU A 258 -4.97 11.64 -1.57
CA LEU A 258 -3.55 11.46 -1.28
C LEU A 258 -3.14 12.46 -0.20
N GLY A 259 -2.45 12.01 0.83
CA GLY A 259 -1.96 12.88 1.90
C GLY A 259 -0.48 12.65 2.19
N MET A 260 0.20 13.69 2.67
CA MET A 260 1.56 13.58 3.22
C MET A 260 1.67 14.26 4.57
N ALA A 261 2.58 13.76 5.41
CA ALA A 261 2.94 14.38 6.68
C ALA A 261 4.44 14.25 6.92
N LYS A 262 5.05 15.34 7.42
CA LYS A 262 6.46 15.41 7.78
C LYS A 262 6.60 15.72 9.26
N ASP A 263 7.38 14.91 9.98
CA ASP A 263 7.62 15.12 11.41
C ASP A 263 8.30 16.48 11.71
N LEU A 264 8.26 16.90 12.98
CA LEU A 264 8.81 18.17 13.43
C LEU A 264 10.35 18.26 13.39
N MET A 265 11.06 17.13 13.38
CA MET A 265 12.51 17.11 13.15
C MET A 265 12.85 17.19 11.66
N ALA A 266 11.92 16.83 10.78
CA ALA A 266 12.06 16.94 9.33
C ALA A 266 13.32 16.28 8.75
N ALA A 267 13.84 15.23 9.43
CA ALA A 267 15.13 14.64 9.07
C ALA A 267 15.06 13.71 7.84
N LYS A 268 13.84 13.33 7.43
CA LYS A 268 13.60 12.46 6.28
C LYS A 268 13.18 13.30 5.08
N PRO A 269 13.87 13.15 3.94
CA PRO A 269 13.68 14.04 2.80
C PRO A 269 12.35 13.76 2.11
N MET A 270 11.72 14.84 1.66
CA MET A 270 10.56 14.82 0.79
C MET A 270 10.60 16.07 -0.09
N VAL A 271 10.28 15.89 -1.37
CA VAL A 271 10.06 16.97 -2.31
C VAL A 271 8.66 16.85 -2.87
N LEU A 272 8.05 17.99 -3.16
CA LEU A 272 6.69 18.12 -3.62
C LEU A 272 6.67 18.96 -4.90
N TYR A 273 5.86 18.52 -5.85
CA TYR A 273 5.45 19.24 -7.04
C TYR A 273 3.93 19.28 -7.08
N GLU A 274 3.38 20.46 -7.32
CA GLU A 274 1.94 20.69 -7.38
C GLU A 274 1.62 21.55 -8.61
N SER A 275 0.63 21.09 -9.39
CA SER A 275 0.05 21.80 -10.52
C SER A 275 -1.46 21.60 -10.55
N ASP A 276 -2.13 22.25 -11.52
CA ASP A 276 -3.58 22.15 -11.70
C ASP A 276 -4.03 20.72 -12.06
N ASP A 277 -3.15 19.92 -12.67
CA ASP A 277 -3.47 18.58 -13.18
C ASP A 277 -2.89 17.46 -12.30
N PHE A 278 -1.80 17.72 -11.57
CA PHE A 278 -1.08 16.68 -10.83
C PHE A 278 -0.53 17.18 -9.51
N VAL A 279 -0.46 16.26 -8.55
CA VAL A 279 0.45 16.39 -7.41
C VAL A 279 1.34 15.18 -7.38
N ALA A 280 2.65 15.41 -7.24
CA ALA A 280 3.64 14.37 -7.12
C ALA A 280 4.59 14.70 -5.99
N LEU A 281 4.93 13.69 -5.19
CA LEU A 281 5.89 13.81 -4.12
C LEU A 281 6.79 12.59 -4.06
N ALA A 282 8.02 12.79 -3.62
CA ALA A 282 8.99 11.71 -3.50
C ALA A 282 10.10 12.04 -2.50
N SER A 283 10.88 11.05 -2.10
CA SER A 283 12.09 11.30 -1.31
C SER A 283 13.16 12.13 -2.04
N GLU A 284 13.17 12.11 -3.37
CA GLU A 284 14.14 12.84 -4.20
C GLU A 284 13.49 13.34 -5.50
N GLU A 285 13.92 14.52 -5.96
CA GLU A 285 13.37 15.21 -7.14
C GLU A 285 13.51 14.40 -8.43
N VAL A 286 14.55 13.57 -8.53
CA VAL A 286 14.79 12.68 -9.69
C VAL A 286 13.63 11.72 -9.97
N ALA A 287 12.83 11.37 -8.94
CA ALA A 287 11.63 10.57 -9.10
C ALA A 287 10.51 11.38 -9.75
N ILE A 288 10.28 12.61 -9.30
CA ILE A 288 9.23 13.47 -9.88
C ILE A 288 9.60 13.82 -11.33
N ARG A 289 10.87 14.15 -11.61
CA ARG A 289 11.33 14.46 -12.96
C ARG A 289 11.21 13.30 -13.96
N SER A 290 11.10 12.05 -13.50
CA SER A 290 11.00 10.90 -14.40
C SER A 290 9.64 10.74 -15.09
N ILE A 291 8.63 11.50 -14.64
CA ILE A 291 7.27 11.47 -15.20
C ILE A 291 6.87 12.78 -15.89
N PHE A 292 7.68 13.85 -15.79
CA PHE A 292 7.43 15.12 -16.46
C PHE A 292 8.44 15.38 -17.58
N PRO A 293 7.99 15.66 -18.83
CA PRO A 293 8.89 15.92 -19.96
C PRO A 293 9.44 17.36 -20.00
N HIS A 294 9.03 18.22 -19.07
CA HIS A 294 9.33 19.65 -19.03
C HIS A 294 9.99 20.04 -17.70
N GLU A 295 10.48 21.27 -17.62
CA GLU A 295 11.03 21.82 -16.37
C GLU A 295 9.90 22.01 -15.35
N ILE A 296 10.16 21.57 -14.11
CA ILE A 296 9.22 21.63 -13.00
C ILE A 296 9.87 22.37 -11.84
N ASP A 297 9.06 23.10 -11.08
CA ASP A 297 9.47 23.72 -9.83
C ASP A 297 9.02 22.84 -8.67
N THR A 298 9.98 22.24 -7.97
CA THR A 298 9.72 21.44 -6.77
C THR A 298 10.17 22.19 -5.53
N PHE A 299 9.55 21.89 -4.39
CA PHE A 299 9.94 22.45 -3.10
C PHE A 299 9.95 21.37 -2.01
N ASP A 300 10.70 21.62 -0.95
CA ASP A 300 10.71 20.77 0.25
C ASP A 300 9.64 21.28 1.23
N PRO A 301 8.64 20.46 1.62
CA PRO A 301 7.67 20.83 2.65
C PRO A 301 8.35 21.17 3.99
N TYR A 302 7.74 22.09 4.73
CA TYR A 302 8.21 22.49 6.05
C TYR A 302 8.05 21.38 7.09
N GLU A 303 8.78 21.49 8.20
CA GLU A 303 8.60 20.65 9.37
C GLU A 303 7.16 20.75 9.92
N GLY A 304 6.58 19.62 10.33
CA GLY A 304 5.21 19.56 10.83
C GLY A 304 4.13 19.84 9.79
N GLU A 305 4.48 19.94 8.51
CA GLU A 305 3.50 20.18 7.46
C GLU A 305 2.68 18.91 7.18
N VAL A 306 1.37 19.10 7.03
CA VAL A 306 0.39 18.11 6.56
C VAL A 306 -0.28 18.71 5.34
N ARG A 307 -0.49 17.88 4.32
CA ARG A 307 -1.26 18.25 3.14
C ARG A 307 -2.08 17.06 2.68
N VAL A 308 -3.30 17.34 2.25
CA VAL A 308 -4.21 16.37 1.66
C VAL A 308 -4.73 16.92 0.33
N TRP A 309 -4.75 16.07 -0.68
CA TRP A 309 -5.24 16.35 -2.02
C TRP A 309 -6.33 15.35 -2.39
N GLU A 310 -7.36 15.84 -3.07
CA GLU A 310 -8.49 15.05 -3.55
C GLU A 310 -8.46 14.94 -5.09
N LEU A 311 -9.18 13.96 -5.64
CA LEU A 311 -9.31 13.71 -7.08
C LEU A 311 -10.02 14.83 -7.88
#